data_AF-A0A4Z0H4F3-F1
#
_entry.id   AF-A0A4Z0H4F3-F1
#
_cell.length_a   1.000
_cell.length_b   1.000
_cell.length_c   1.000
_cell.angle_alpha   90.00
_cell.angle_beta   90.00
_cell.angle_gamma   90.00
#
_symmetry.space_group_name_H-M   'P 1'
#
loop_
_entity.id
_entity.type
_entity.pdbx_description
1 polymer ?
#
loop_
_entity_poly.entity_id
_entity_poly.type
_entity_poly.pdbx_seq_one_letter_code
_entity_poly.pdbx_strand_id
1 'polypeptide(L)'
;MRNWMTPIIYTLMALAAFFVAFQLITDTTGFLGSMITMVGVAVLIYGAIYFLFLRNRGVSGGSGNEMKKYKQAVKQSKQKYKQPTPTIKKSPLSKVASKPSANPKRNRKRMNAPHLRVIEGNKNKDKNRASF
;
A
#
# COMPACT_ATOMS: atom_id res chain seq x y z
N MET A 1 -16.20 15.39 57.24
CA MET A 1 -16.17 16.47 56.23
C MET A 1 -17.50 16.43 55.48
N ARG A 2 -18.30 17.50 55.49
CA ARG A 2 -19.62 17.55 54.83
C ARG A 2 -19.44 17.80 53.34
N ASN A 3 -19.93 16.92 52.49
CA ASN A 3 -19.79 16.97 51.04
C ASN A 3 -20.77 18.02 50.48
N TRP A 4 -20.39 19.30 50.47
CA TRP A 4 -21.27 20.38 50.01
C TRP A 4 -21.62 20.29 48.51
N MET A 5 -20.89 19.49 47.74
CA MET A 5 -21.18 19.27 46.32
C MET A 5 -22.43 18.40 46.07
N THR A 6 -22.81 17.51 46.99
CA THR A 6 -23.97 16.62 46.76
C THR A 6 -25.30 17.37 46.59
N PRO A 7 -25.69 18.35 47.44
CA PRO A 7 -26.92 19.08 47.20
C PRO A 7 -26.90 19.89 45.90
N ILE A 8 -25.74 20.42 45.50
CA ILE A 8 -25.59 21.16 44.24
C ILE A 8 -25.87 20.26 43.04
N ILE A 9 -25.33 19.05 43.04
CA ILE A 9 -25.55 18.05 41.99
C ILE A 9 -27.04 17.66 41.91
N TYR A 10 -27.68 17.43 43.07
CA TYR A 10 -29.11 17.11 43.10
C TYR A 10 -29.98 18.27 42.60
N THR A 11 -29.65 19.51 42.95
CA THR A 11 -30.35 20.69 42.42
C THR A 11 -30.17 20.81 40.91
N LEU A 12 -28.96 20.58 40.38
CA LEU A 12 -28.72 20.60 38.94
C LEU A 12 -29.51 19.51 38.22
N MET A 13 -29.51 18.28 38.76
CA MET A 13 -30.27 17.16 38.20
C MET A 13 -31.78 17.44 38.21
N ALA A 14 -32.30 17.97 39.33
CA ALA A 14 -33.71 18.33 39.45
C ALA A 14 -34.09 19.43 38.46
N LEU A 15 -33.26 20.47 38.33
CA LEU A 15 -33.49 21.57 37.41
C LEU A 15 -33.43 21.11 35.93
N ALA A 16 -32.47 20.24 35.60
CA ALA A 16 -32.37 19.65 34.27
C ALA A 16 -33.60 18.80 33.93
N ALA A 17 -34.02 17.92 34.84
CA ALA A 17 -35.22 17.11 34.66
C ALA A 17 -36.48 17.97 34.53
N PHE A 18 -36.61 19.02 35.36
CA PHE A 18 -37.74 19.96 35.30
C PHE A 18 -37.77 20.71 33.97
N PHE A 19 -36.62 21.20 33.50
CA PHE A 19 -36.54 21.90 32.21
C PHE A 19 -36.92 20.98 31.04
N VAL A 20 -36.45 19.73 31.05
CA VAL A 20 -36.83 18.75 30.03
C VAL A 20 -38.32 18.46 30.08
N ALA A 21 -38.90 18.24 31.26
CA ALA A 21 -40.33 17.99 31.41
C ALA A 21 -41.16 19.20 30.94
N PHE A 22 -40.72 20.42 31.28
CA PHE A 22 -41.37 21.65 30.84
C PHE A 22 -41.32 21.78 29.31
N GLN A 23 -40.15 21.62 28.71
CA GLN A 23 -39.96 21.63 27.25
C GLN A 23 -40.81 20.55 26.55
N LEU A 24 -40.99 19.39 27.18
CA LEU A 24 -41.81 18.31 26.64
C LEU A 24 -43.28 18.68 26.57
N ILE A 25 -43.79 19.50 27.49
CA ILE A 25 -45.22 19.90 27.51
C ILE A 25 -45.45 21.11 26.61
N THR A 26 -44.55 22.09 26.61
CA THR A 26 -44.71 23.32 25.82
C THR A 26 -44.40 23.12 24.35
N ASP A 27 -43.42 22.26 24.00
CA ASP A 27 -42.98 22.11 22.62
C ASP A 27 -42.43 20.70 22.33
N THR A 28 -43.30 19.70 22.51
CA THR A 28 -42.96 18.28 22.27
C THR A 28 -42.48 18.05 20.85
N THR A 29 -43.15 18.67 19.88
CA THR A 29 -42.90 18.47 18.45
C THR A 29 -41.55 19.03 18.02
N GLY A 30 -41.19 20.24 18.49
CA GLY A 30 -39.88 20.82 18.24
C GLY A 30 -38.76 20.04 18.91
N PHE A 31 -38.97 19.60 20.16
CA PHE A 31 -38.01 18.78 20.89
C PHE A 31 -37.73 17.44 20.20
N LEU A 32 -38.76 16.66 19.85
CA LEU A 32 -38.59 15.39 19.15
C LEU A 32 -38.01 15.59 17.74
N GLY A 33 -38.48 16.61 17.03
CA GLY A 33 -37.96 16.96 15.71
C GLY A 33 -36.46 17.26 15.76
N SER A 34 -36.03 18.13 16.69
CA SER A 34 -34.61 18.46 16.87
C SER A 34 -33.76 17.24 17.25
N MET A 35 -34.28 16.33 18.08
CA MET A 35 -33.56 15.11 18.46
C MET A 35 -33.37 14.18 17.25
N ILE A 36 -34.41 14.00 16.44
CA ILE A 36 -34.33 13.21 15.20
C ILE A 36 -33.39 13.89 14.20
N THR A 37 -33.44 15.22 14.05
CA THR A 37 -32.54 15.96 13.17
C THR A 37 -31.10 15.84 13.64
N MET A 38 -30.82 15.94 14.94
CA MET A 38 -29.48 15.77 15.51
C MET A 38 -28.93 14.37 15.20
N VAL A 39 -29.72 13.33 15.46
CA VAL A 39 -29.34 11.95 15.17
C VAL A 39 -29.16 11.75 13.67
N GLY A 40 -30.06 12.28 12.85
CA GLY A 40 -29.99 12.22 11.39
C GLY A 40 -28.72 12.87 10.84
N VAL A 41 -28.39 14.07 11.30
CA VAL A 41 -27.16 14.78 10.94
C VAL A 41 -25.93 14.02 11.41
N ALA A 42 -25.92 13.48 12.63
CA ALA A 42 -24.82 12.67 13.13
C ALA A 42 -24.59 11.41 12.28
N VAL A 43 -25.67 10.71 11.89
CA VAL A 43 -25.60 9.55 10.99
C VAL A 43 -25.12 9.95 9.60
N LEU A 44 -25.57 11.09 9.07
CA LEU A 44 -25.11 11.59 7.77
C LEU A 44 -23.63 11.94 7.78
N ILE A 45 -23.14 12.62 8.83
CA ILE A 45 -21.73 12.98 8.99
C ILE A 45 -20.89 11.71 9.16
N TYR A 46 -21.30 10.81 10.05
CA TYR A 46 -20.61 9.54 10.26
C TYR A 46 -20.59 8.71 8.98
N GLY A 47 -21.72 8.62 8.28
CA GLY A 47 -21.87 7.95 7.00
C GLY A 47 -20.99 8.57 5.91
N ALA A 48 -20.91 9.89 5.84
CA ALA A 48 -20.05 10.60 4.89
C ALA A 48 -18.56 10.35 5.21
N ILE A 49 -18.15 10.41 6.48
CA ILE A 49 -16.78 10.10 6.89
C ILE A 49 -16.45 8.64 6.60
N TYR A 50 -17.34 7.71 6.95
CA TYR A 50 -17.19 6.29 6.68
C TYR A 50 -17.11 6.02 5.17
N PHE A 51 -17.98 6.62 4.38
CA PHE A 51 -18.02 6.45 2.94
C PHE A 51 -16.82 7.09 2.24
N LEU A 52 -16.35 8.26 2.67
CA LEU A 52 -15.21 8.91 2.00
C LEU A 52 -13.87 8.35 2.46
N PHE A 53 -13.69 8.12 3.76
CA PHE A 53 -12.40 7.68 4.33
C PHE A 53 -12.28 6.17 4.48
N LEU A 54 -13.35 5.48 4.88
CA LEU A 54 -13.33 4.03 5.13
C LEU A 54 -13.76 3.21 3.91
N ARG A 55 -14.62 3.68 3.01
CA ARG A 55 -14.94 2.93 1.76
C ARG A 55 -13.70 2.76 0.89
N ASN A 56 -12.92 3.83 0.74
CA ASN A 56 -11.71 3.82 -0.08
C ASN A 56 -10.51 3.13 0.60
N ARG A 57 -10.58 2.86 1.90
CA ARG A 57 -9.56 2.11 2.65
C ARG A 57 -9.99 0.73 3.12
N GLY A 58 -11.27 0.38 3.07
CA GLY A 58 -11.84 -0.80 3.74
C GLY A 58 -12.03 -2.04 2.87
N VAL A 59 -11.96 -1.92 1.53
CA VAL A 59 -11.88 -3.09 0.63
C VAL A 59 -10.44 -3.31 0.12
N SER A 60 -9.54 -2.35 0.35
CA SER A 60 -8.12 -2.45 0.00
C SER A 60 -7.17 -2.10 1.14
N GLY A 61 -7.64 -2.14 2.38
CA GLY A 61 -6.83 -1.92 3.58
C GLY A 61 -6.02 -3.17 3.86
N GLY A 62 -4.71 -3.12 3.58
CA GLY A 62 -3.77 -4.21 3.80
C GLY A 62 -3.58 -5.13 2.60
N SER A 63 -4.61 -5.88 2.19
CA SER A 63 -4.40 -7.00 1.25
C SER A 63 -4.43 -6.62 -0.24
N GLY A 64 -5.11 -5.54 -0.62
CA GLY A 64 -5.33 -5.19 -2.02
C GLY A 64 -4.05 -4.83 -2.78
N ASN A 65 -3.10 -4.15 -2.13
CA ASN A 65 -1.85 -3.75 -2.77
C ASN A 65 -0.87 -4.93 -2.86
N GLU A 66 -0.80 -5.75 -1.82
CA GLU A 66 0.05 -6.96 -1.80
C GLU A 66 -0.46 -8.03 -2.76
N MET A 67 -1.77 -8.28 -2.80
CA MET A 67 -2.39 -9.19 -3.77
C MET A 67 -2.21 -8.68 -5.21
N LYS A 68 -2.30 -7.37 -5.45
CA LYS A 68 -2.00 -6.78 -6.77
C LYS A 68 -0.54 -6.98 -7.16
N LYS A 69 0.40 -6.73 -6.25
CA LYS A 69 1.84 -6.96 -6.47
C LYS A 69 2.16 -8.44 -6.69
N TYR A 70 1.55 -9.34 -5.90
CA TYR A 70 1.67 -10.79 -6.08
C TYR A 70 1.15 -11.23 -7.45
N LYS A 71 -0.04 -10.78 -7.85
CA LYS A 71 -0.60 -11.07 -9.19
C LYS A 71 0.30 -10.55 -10.31
N GLN A 72 0.92 -9.37 -10.15
CA GLN A 72 1.88 -8.85 -11.12
C GLN A 72 3.17 -9.68 -11.17
N ALA A 73 3.73 -10.05 -10.02
CA ALA A 73 4.94 -10.87 -9.93
C ALA A 73 4.74 -12.27 -10.53
N VAL A 74 3.59 -12.90 -10.28
CA VAL A 74 3.25 -14.21 -10.88
C VAL A 74 3.08 -14.12 -12.39
N LYS A 75 2.49 -13.02 -12.90
CA LYS A 75 2.41 -12.81 -14.37
C LYS A 75 3.81 -12.66 -14.97
N GLN A 76 4.69 -11.89 -14.34
CA GLN A 76 6.07 -11.71 -14.80
C GLN A 76 6.86 -13.02 -14.77
N SER A 77 6.73 -13.83 -13.70
CA SER A 77 7.42 -15.12 -13.62
C SER A 77 6.93 -16.06 -14.71
N LYS A 78 5.61 -16.21 -14.87
CA LYS A 78 5.02 -17.03 -15.94
C LYS A 78 5.44 -16.58 -17.34
N GLN A 79 5.57 -15.28 -17.59
CA GLN A 79 6.06 -14.76 -18.88
C GLN A 79 7.54 -15.09 -19.12
N LYS A 80 8.38 -15.02 -18.08
CA LYS A 80 9.81 -15.36 -18.16
C LYS A 80 10.04 -16.83 -18.50
N TYR A 81 9.22 -17.75 -17.97
CA TYR A 81 9.32 -19.19 -18.24
C TYR A 81 8.53 -19.67 -19.47
N LYS A 82 7.70 -18.81 -20.07
CA LYS A 82 7.00 -19.09 -21.34
C LYS A 82 7.81 -18.71 -22.58
N GLN A 83 8.91 -17.99 -22.43
CA GLN A 83 9.88 -17.85 -23.51
C GLN A 83 10.52 -19.22 -23.70
N PRO A 84 10.38 -19.88 -24.87
CA PRO A 84 11.16 -21.06 -25.15
C PRO A 84 12.62 -20.65 -24.99
N THR A 85 13.35 -21.38 -24.15
CA THR A 85 14.80 -21.29 -24.07
C THR A 85 15.32 -21.15 -25.50
N PRO A 86 16.10 -20.09 -25.85
CA PRO A 86 16.71 -20.06 -27.15
C PRO A 86 17.56 -21.33 -27.21
N THR A 87 17.10 -22.29 -28.01
CA THR A 87 17.84 -23.52 -28.28
C THR A 87 19.20 -23.05 -28.72
N ILE A 88 20.21 -23.26 -27.87
CA ILE A 88 21.61 -23.08 -28.21
C ILE A 88 21.77 -23.91 -29.48
N LYS A 89 21.86 -23.24 -30.63
CA LYS A 89 22.05 -23.88 -31.92
C LYS A 89 23.41 -24.56 -31.82
N LYS A 90 23.40 -25.86 -31.52
CA LYS A 90 24.56 -26.73 -31.68
C LYS A 90 24.88 -26.70 -33.17
N SER A 91 25.92 -25.98 -33.57
CA SER A 91 26.45 -26.11 -34.93
C SER A 91 27.15 -27.48 -35.04
N PRO A 92 27.02 -28.17 -36.18
CA PRO A 92 27.61 -29.49 -36.35
C PRO A 92 29.06 -29.37 -36.86
N LEU A 93 29.93 -30.19 -36.27
CA LEU A 93 31.16 -30.76 -36.81
C LEU A 93 32.18 -29.80 -37.48
N SER A 94 33.35 -29.68 -36.86
CA SER A 94 34.55 -30.22 -37.51
C SER A 94 35.47 -30.90 -36.49
N LYS A 95 35.72 -32.18 -36.75
CA LYS A 95 36.76 -33.00 -36.14
C LYS A 95 38.12 -32.37 -36.45
N VAL A 96 38.94 -32.08 -35.44
CA VAL A 96 40.36 -32.47 -35.46
C VAL A 96 40.74 -32.88 -34.04
N ALA A 97 41.01 -34.18 -33.90
CA ALA A 97 41.46 -34.80 -32.68
C ALA A 97 42.91 -34.42 -32.36
N SER A 98 43.13 -34.17 -31.07
CA SER A 98 44.37 -34.36 -30.29
C SER A 98 45.49 -35.19 -30.93
N LYS A 99 46.76 -34.71 -30.90
CA LYS A 99 47.91 -35.20 -30.08
C LYS A 99 49.26 -34.48 -30.42
N PRO A 100 50.39 -34.67 -29.70
CA PRO A 100 50.92 -33.64 -28.77
C PRO A 100 52.41 -33.27 -28.96
N SER A 101 52.86 -32.29 -28.16
CA SER A 101 54.20 -32.18 -27.53
C SER A 101 55.45 -31.96 -28.41
N ALA A 102 56.03 -30.75 -28.34
CA ALA A 102 57.34 -30.51 -27.72
C ALA A 102 57.69 -29.00 -27.71
N ASN A 103 58.18 -28.56 -26.55
CA ASN A 103 58.50 -27.20 -26.07
C ASN A 103 59.72 -26.57 -26.81
N PRO A 104 60.32 -25.42 -26.40
CA PRO A 104 59.85 -24.16 -25.79
C PRO A 104 60.34 -22.91 -26.59
N LYS A 105 59.82 -21.70 -26.30
CA LYS A 105 60.61 -20.47 -26.01
C LYS A 105 59.78 -19.18 -26.05
N ARG A 106 59.87 -18.45 -24.92
CA ARG A 106 59.85 -16.97 -24.77
C ARG A 106 58.70 -16.18 -25.44
N ASN A 107 57.75 -15.70 -24.65
CA ASN A 107 57.87 -14.37 -24.03
C ASN A 107 56.67 -14.04 -23.12
N ARG A 108 56.99 -13.56 -21.91
CA ARG A 108 56.06 -13.01 -20.93
C ARG A 108 55.32 -11.80 -21.52
N LYS A 109 54.00 -11.70 -21.28
CA LYS A 109 53.38 -10.48 -20.72
C LYS A 109 51.98 -10.78 -20.16
N ARG A 110 51.99 -11.04 -18.85
CA ARG A 110 51.04 -10.62 -17.81
C ARG A 110 49.56 -10.97 -17.99
N MET A 111 49.13 -11.91 -17.13
CA MET A 111 47.78 -12.07 -16.61
C MET A 111 47.10 -10.71 -16.38
N ASN A 112 46.03 -10.42 -17.12
CA ASN A 112 45.05 -9.43 -16.73
C ASN A 112 43.82 -10.19 -16.24
N ALA A 113 43.65 -10.20 -14.92
CA ALA A 113 42.48 -10.74 -14.25
C ALA A 113 41.18 -10.06 -14.74
N PRO A 114 40.04 -10.77 -14.76
CA PRO A 114 38.76 -10.18 -15.15
C PRO A 114 38.31 -9.20 -14.06
N HIS A 115 38.42 -7.91 -14.36
CA HIS A 115 37.94 -6.85 -13.49
C HIS A 115 36.41 -6.93 -13.36
N LEU A 116 35.92 -7.14 -12.14
CA LEU A 116 34.51 -7.00 -11.78
C LEU A 116 34.07 -5.57 -12.12
N ARG A 117 33.22 -5.41 -13.14
CA ARG A 117 32.55 -4.13 -13.37
C ARG A 117 31.40 -4.03 -12.40
N VAL A 118 31.43 -2.97 -11.60
CA VAL A 118 30.31 -2.57 -10.75
C VAL A 118 29.12 -2.31 -11.67
N ILE A 119 27.97 -2.92 -11.38
CA ILE A 119 26.72 -2.54 -12.04
C ILE A 119 26.40 -1.15 -11.54
N GLU A 120 26.71 -0.13 -12.34
CA GLU A 120 26.25 1.22 -12.09
C GLU A 120 24.72 1.21 -12.14
N GLY A 121 24.10 1.37 -10.97
CA GLY A 121 22.66 1.57 -10.88
C GLY A 121 22.28 2.79 -11.71
N ASN A 122 21.25 2.64 -12.54
CA ASN A 122 20.64 3.67 -13.37
C ASN A 122 20.24 4.91 -12.51
N LYS A 123 21.18 5.83 -12.28
CA LYS A 123 20.96 7.05 -11.51
C LYS A 123 20.55 8.26 -12.35
N ASN A 124 20.75 8.23 -13.66
CA ASN A 124 20.31 9.31 -14.54
C ASN A 124 19.35 8.78 -15.61
N LYS A 125 18.11 8.46 -15.19
CA LYS A 125 16.98 8.46 -16.13
C LYS A 125 16.43 9.87 -16.17
N ASP A 126 17.22 10.79 -16.73
CA ASP A 126 16.74 12.13 -17.04
C ASP A 126 15.56 12.01 -18.00
N LYS A 127 14.52 12.75 -17.65
CA LYS A 127 13.21 12.77 -18.29
C LYS A 127 13.31 13.48 -19.65
N ASN A 128 14.04 12.91 -20.61
CA ASN A 128 13.84 13.27 -22.01
C ASN A 128 12.60 12.52 -22.52
N ARG A 129 11.44 13.09 -22.20
CA ARG A 129 10.19 12.83 -22.91
C ARG A 129 10.40 13.33 -24.34
N ALA A 130 10.36 12.41 -25.30
CA ALA A 130 10.36 12.74 -26.71
C ALA A 130 9.17 13.68 -27.01
N SER A 131 9.50 14.85 -27.53
CA SER A 131 8.63 15.66 -28.38
C SER A 131 8.88 15.23 -29.82
N PHE A 132 7.87 14.65 -30.48
CA PHE A 132 7.54 14.81 -31.90
C PHE A 132 6.08 14.39 -32.08
#